data_AF-A0A8T4XHX1-F1
#
_entry.id   AF-A0A8T4XHX1-F1
#
_cell.length_a   1.000
_cell.length_b   1.000
_cell.length_c   1.000
_cell.angle_alpha   90.00
_cell.angle_beta   90.00
_cell.angle_gamma   90.00
#
_symmetry.space_group_name_H-M   'P 1'
#
loop_
_entity.id
_entity.type
_entity.pdbx_description
1 polymer ?
#
loop_
_entity_poly.entity_id
_entity_poly.type
_entity_poly.pdbx_seq_one_letter_code
_entity_poly.pdbx_strand_id
1 'polypeptide(L)'
;MFGREFVLEKIRKIADYQFGKGIGEALFPDNVEVVFSRRTGRIKYVYLDGELLAALNPLTGLFTLTLKGARRVFEAMEPKRLWVKVSDEAASFVEEGSDVFAKYVVDADPEIRPGEEVIIINNNGEVIAVGKSVLSGMEMKFFSRGVAVKVRRGGGEK
;
A
#
# COMPACT_ATOMS: atom_id res chain seq x y z
N MET A 1 -5.45 -27.08 -11.00
CA MET A 1 -4.49 -26.00 -10.68
C MET A 1 -4.65 -24.97 -11.78
N PHE A 2 -4.94 -23.71 -11.48
CA PHE A 2 -5.10 -22.70 -12.53
C PHE A 2 -3.77 -22.44 -13.24
N GLY A 3 -3.81 -22.18 -14.54
CA GLY A 3 -2.61 -21.84 -15.32
C GLY A 3 -1.93 -20.57 -14.79
N ARG A 4 -0.61 -20.47 -14.97
CA ARG A 4 0.20 -19.31 -14.56
C ARG A 4 -0.37 -17.99 -15.09
N GLU A 5 -0.79 -17.99 -16.35
CA GLU A 5 -1.37 -16.83 -17.04
C GLU A 5 -2.64 -16.32 -16.34
N PHE A 6 -3.56 -17.23 -16.02
CA PHE A 6 -4.78 -16.89 -15.28
C PHE A 6 -4.48 -16.31 -13.89
N VAL A 7 -3.49 -16.87 -13.17
CA VAL A 7 -3.10 -16.37 -11.85
C VAL A 7 -2.55 -14.95 -11.96
N LEU A 8 -1.69 -14.71 -12.96
CA LEU A 8 -1.06 -13.42 -13.20
C LEU A 8 -2.12 -12.37 -13.57
N GLU A 9 -3.01 -12.68 -14.51
CA GLU A 9 -4.12 -11.81 -14.87
C GLU A 9 -4.99 -11.48 -13.64
N LYS A 10 -5.31 -12.49 -12.82
CA LYS A 10 -6.12 -12.30 -11.61
C LYS A 10 -5.48 -11.32 -10.63
N ILE A 11 -4.19 -11.47 -10.30
CA ILE A 11 -3.53 -10.55 -9.36
C ILE A 11 -3.42 -9.14 -9.94
N ARG A 12 -3.21 -9.02 -11.26
CA ARG A 12 -3.18 -7.72 -11.95
C ARG A 12 -4.54 -7.02 -11.86
N LYS A 13 -5.64 -7.74 -12.10
CA LYS A 13 -6.99 -7.17 -12.01
C LYS A 13 -7.40 -6.77 -10.60
N ILE A 14 -6.95 -7.50 -9.58
CA ILE A 14 -7.17 -7.10 -8.17
C ILE A 14 -6.40 -5.81 -7.87
N ALA A 15 -5.15 -5.70 -8.32
CA ALA A 15 -4.36 -4.49 -8.14
C ALA A 15 -4.93 -3.29 -8.93
N ASP A 16 -5.40 -3.50 -10.16
CA ASP A 16 -6.09 -2.47 -10.96
C ASP A 16 -7.34 -1.96 -10.25
N TYR A 17 -8.12 -2.87 -9.65
CA TYR A 17 -9.30 -2.51 -8.88
C TYR A 17 -8.95 -1.68 -7.65
N GLN A 18 -7.90 -2.07 -6.91
CA GLN A 18 -7.55 -1.46 -5.63
C GLN A 18 -6.80 -0.13 -5.79
N PHE A 19 -5.90 -0.03 -6.75
CA PHE A 19 -4.95 1.09 -6.88
C PHE A 19 -5.16 1.92 -8.14
N GLY A 20 -6.03 1.48 -9.05
CA GLY A 20 -6.32 2.16 -10.31
C GLY A 20 -5.78 1.41 -11.53
N LYS A 21 -6.39 1.71 -12.69
CA LYS A 21 -6.12 1.05 -13.97
C LYS A 21 -4.64 1.13 -14.35
N GLY A 22 -4.05 -0.02 -14.70
CA GLY A 22 -2.66 -0.12 -15.19
C GLY A 22 -1.65 -0.44 -14.08
N ILE A 23 -2.05 -0.29 -12.81
CA ILE A 23 -1.18 -0.61 -11.67
C ILE A 23 -0.91 -2.11 -11.59
N GLY A 24 -1.84 -2.96 -12.02
CA GLY A 24 -1.63 -4.40 -12.02
C GLY A 24 -0.36 -4.81 -12.77
N GLU A 25 -0.19 -4.34 -14.01
CA GLU A 25 0.99 -4.64 -14.82
C GLU A 25 2.26 -4.01 -14.26
N ALA A 26 2.17 -2.76 -13.79
CA ALA A 26 3.31 -2.07 -13.21
C ALA A 26 3.81 -2.77 -11.94
N LEU A 27 2.91 -3.14 -11.03
CA LEU A 27 3.22 -3.81 -9.78
C LEU A 27 3.64 -5.27 -10.01
N PHE A 28 2.97 -5.99 -10.91
CA PHE A 28 3.20 -7.41 -11.17
C PHE A 28 3.62 -7.68 -12.62
N PRO A 29 4.90 -7.45 -12.99
CA PRO A 29 5.41 -7.80 -14.32
C PRO A 29 5.43 -9.32 -14.56
N ASP A 30 5.74 -9.75 -15.78
CA ASP A 30 5.61 -11.16 -16.19
C ASP A 30 6.51 -12.12 -15.43
N ASN A 31 7.58 -11.65 -14.77
CA ASN A 31 8.54 -12.46 -14.03
C ASN A 31 8.23 -12.57 -12.53
N VAL A 32 7.05 -12.14 -12.05
CA VAL A 32 6.70 -12.32 -10.64
C VAL A 32 6.51 -13.78 -10.25
N GLU A 33 6.87 -14.08 -9.00
CA GLU A 33 6.65 -15.37 -8.36
C GLU A 33 5.46 -15.28 -7.40
N VAL A 34 4.48 -16.17 -7.59
CA VAL A 34 3.28 -16.22 -6.76
C VAL A 34 3.37 -17.41 -5.81
N VAL A 35 3.38 -17.12 -4.51
CA VAL A 35 3.39 -18.15 -3.46
C VAL A 35 1.97 -18.40 -2.99
N PHE A 36 1.61 -19.69 -2.93
CA PHE A 36 0.30 -20.15 -2.48
C PHE A 36 0.37 -20.72 -1.06
N SER A 37 -0.72 -20.55 -0.32
CA SER A 37 -0.92 -21.18 0.97
C SER A 37 -0.95 -22.71 0.83
N ARG A 38 -0.01 -23.41 1.44
CA ARG A 38 0.03 -24.89 1.45
C ARG A 38 -1.27 -25.52 1.98
N ARG A 39 -1.94 -24.86 2.92
CA ARG A 39 -3.17 -25.36 3.57
C ARG A 39 -4.42 -25.14 2.73
N THR A 40 -4.53 -24.03 2.02
CA THR A 40 -5.78 -23.60 1.38
C THR A 40 -5.70 -23.49 -0.14
N GLY A 41 -4.51 -23.57 -0.72
CA GLY A 41 -4.27 -23.35 -2.15
C GLY A 41 -4.51 -21.91 -2.61
N ARG A 42 -4.78 -20.96 -1.70
CA ARG A 42 -5.03 -19.55 -2.02
C ARG A 42 -3.71 -18.79 -2.24
N ILE A 43 -3.74 -17.81 -3.15
CA ILE A 43 -2.63 -16.86 -3.35
C ILE A 43 -2.33 -16.16 -2.02
N LYS A 44 -1.06 -16.11 -1.63
CA LYS A 44 -0.61 -15.55 -0.35
C LYS A 44 0.33 -14.37 -0.55
N TYR A 45 1.38 -14.55 -1.35
CA TYR A 45 2.43 -13.56 -1.56
C TYR A 45 2.78 -13.45 -3.03
N VAL A 46 3.21 -12.26 -3.44
CA VAL A 46 3.76 -12.00 -4.78
C VAL A 46 5.15 -11.38 -4.61
N TYR A 47 6.14 -12.04 -5.19
CA TYR A 47 7.54 -11.63 -5.16
C TYR A 47 8.00 -11.19 -6.55
N LEU A 48 8.98 -10.30 -6.57
CA LEU A 48 9.72 -9.92 -7.77
C LEU A 48 11.20 -9.94 -7.42
N ASP A 49 11.97 -10.77 -8.14
CA ASP A 49 13.41 -10.93 -7.96
C ASP A 49 13.79 -11.25 -6.49
N GLY A 50 13.03 -12.14 -5.86
CA GLY A 50 13.24 -12.56 -4.46
C GLY A 50 12.70 -11.60 -3.40
N GLU A 51 12.19 -10.41 -3.79
CA GLU A 51 11.66 -9.43 -2.84
C GLU A 51 10.13 -9.42 -2.82
N LEU A 52 9.55 -9.39 -1.61
CA LEU A 52 8.10 -9.36 -1.43
C LEU A 52 7.54 -8.01 -1.86
N LEU A 53 6.60 -8.00 -2.81
CA LEU A 53 5.89 -6.79 -3.23
C LEU A 53 4.58 -6.60 -2.47
N ALA A 54 3.80 -7.67 -2.35
CA ALA A 54 2.48 -7.62 -1.74
C ALA A 54 2.05 -8.97 -1.17
N ALA A 55 1.21 -8.92 -0.15
CA ALA A 55 0.47 -10.07 0.37
C ALA A 55 -1.02 -9.94 0.02
N LEU A 56 -1.65 -11.02 -0.42
CA LEU A 56 -3.08 -11.04 -0.67
C LEU A 56 -3.83 -11.48 0.60
N ASN A 57 -4.69 -10.61 1.12
CA ASN A 57 -5.48 -10.92 2.29
C ASN A 57 -6.55 -11.98 1.94
N PRO A 58 -6.57 -13.14 2.63
CA PRO A 58 -7.48 -14.24 2.27
C PRO A 58 -8.95 -13.99 2.64
N LEU A 59 -9.24 -12.96 3.44
CA LEU A 59 -10.59 -12.58 3.86
C LEU A 59 -11.16 -11.49 2.96
N THR A 60 -10.39 -10.43 2.70
CA THR A 60 -10.86 -9.29 1.90
C THR A 60 -10.60 -9.44 0.40
N GLY A 61 -9.65 -10.29 0.01
CA GLY A 61 -9.22 -10.42 -1.39
C GLY A 61 -8.45 -9.21 -1.92
N LEU A 62 -7.96 -8.34 -1.03
CA LEU A 62 -7.18 -7.14 -1.35
C LEU A 62 -5.71 -7.29 -0.95
N PHE A 63 -4.85 -6.49 -1.58
CA PHE A 63 -3.43 -6.47 -1.31
C PHE A 63 -3.06 -5.59 -0.12
N THR A 64 -2.12 -6.10 0.66
CA THR A 64 -1.27 -5.35 1.57
C THR A 64 0.09 -5.17 0.90
N LEU A 65 0.54 -3.92 0.76
CA LEU A 65 1.81 -3.61 0.12
C LEU A 65 2.98 -3.75 1.11
N THR A 66 4.15 -4.08 0.58
CA THR A 66 5.42 -3.75 1.23
C THR A 66 5.87 -2.35 0.80
N LEU A 67 6.94 -1.83 1.39
CA LEU A 67 7.50 -0.54 0.95
C LEU A 67 7.95 -0.57 -0.52
N LYS A 68 8.56 -1.67 -0.98
CA LYS A 68 8.96 -1.84 -2.38
C LYS A 68 7.76 -1.90 -3.31
N GLY A 69 6.71 -2.63 -2.93
CA GLY A 69 5.45 -2.65 -3.67
C GLY A 69 4.81 -1.26 -3.75
N ALA A 70 4.78 -0.52 -2.63
CA ALA A 70 4.22 0.83 -2.59
C ALA A 70 5.00 1.83 -3.43
N ARG A 71 6.34 1.82 -3.41
CA ARG A 71 7.14 2.66 -4.30
C ARG A 71 6.78 2.40 -5.77
N ARG A 72 6.69 1.14 -6.16
CA ARG A 72 6.36 0.73 -7.53
C ARG A 72 4.95 1.17 -7.94
N VAL A 73 3.96 1.03 -7.04
CA VAL A 73 2.60 1.54 -7.24
C VAL A 73 2.63 3.06 -7.38
N PHE A 74 3.27 3.75 -6.44
CA PHE A 74 3.28 5.20 -6.36
C PHE A 74 3.96 5.83 -7.58
N GLU A 75 5.07 5.26 -8.04
CA GLU A 75 5.77 5.69 -9.25
C GLU A 75 4.91 5.52 -10.51
N ALA A 76 4.21 4.39 -10.65
CA ALA A 76 3.41 4.08 -11.83
C ALA A 76 2.04 4.79 -11.90
N MET A 77 1.54 5.27 -10.77
CA MET A 77 0.21 5.85 -10.65
C MET A 77 0.17 7.28 -11.19
N GLU A 78 -0.73 7.54 -12.14
CA GLU A 78 -1.01 8.89 -12.65
C GLU A 78 -2.52 9.10 -12.88
N PRO A 79 -3.15 10.12 -12.25
CA PRO A 79 -2.58 11.01 -11.22
C PRO A 79 -2.25 10.26 -9.92
N LYS A 80 -1.35 10.80 -9.08
CA LYS A 80 -1.05 10.23 -7.76
C LYS A 80 -2.29 10.19 -6.86
N ARG A 81 -2.55 9.05 -6.24
CA ARG A 81 -3.66 8.76 -5.32
C ARG A 81 -3.17 7.97 -4.10
N LEU A 82 -4.05 7.82 -3.10
CA LEU A 82 -3.83 7.01 -1.89
C LEU A 82 -2.62 7.43 -1.04
N TRP A 83 -2.17 8.68 -1.19
CA TRP A 83 -1.04 9.20 -0.45
C TRP A 83 -1.49 10.00 0.78
N VAL A 84 -0.69 9.89 1.84
CA VAL A 84 -0.82 10.69 3.07
C VAL A 84 0.53 11.34 3.33
N LYS A 85 0.59 12.67 3.30
CA LYS A 85 1.80 13.43 3.57
C LYS A 85 1.90 13.76 5.05
N VAL A 86 3.01 13.42 5.68
CA VAL A 86 3.26 13.69 7.10
C VAL A 86 4.31 14.79 7.29
N SER A 87 4.28 15.43 8.46
CA SER A 87 5.28 16.43 8.84
C SER A 87 6.65 15.79 9.09
N ASP A 88 7.73 16.56 8.92
CA ASP A 88 9.09 16.09 9.15
C ASP A 88 9.31 15.62 10.60
N GLU A 89 8.59 16.22 11.55
CA GLU A 89 8.59 15.86 12.97
C GLU A 89 8.09 14.43 13.21
N ALA A 90 7.21 13.92 12.35
CA ALA A 90 6.64 12.59 12.47
C ALA A 90 7.33 11.57 11.55
N ALA A 91 8.05 12.02 10.52
CA ALA A 91 8.59 11.16 9.47
C ALA A 91 9.45 10.01 10.02
N SER A 92 10.41 10.29 10.90
CA SER A 92 11.30 9.26 11.46
C SER A 92 10.53 8.21 12.28
N PHE A 93 9.56 8.63 13.09
CA PHE A 93 8.74 7.71 13.88
C PHE A 93 7.88 6.81 13.01
N VAL A 94 7.36 7.35 11.90
CA VAL A 94 6.57 6.60 10.93
C VAL A 94 7.44 5.60 10.15
N GLU A 95 8.67 5.98 9.81
CA GLU A 95 9.66 5.07 9.22
C GLU A 95 10.01 3.91 10.15
N GLU A 96 9.98 4.14 11.47
CA GLU A 96 10.16 3.12 12.51
C GLU A 96 8.88 2.30 12.80
N GLY A 97 7.76 2.58 12.11
CA GLY A 97 6.52 1.82 12.21
C GLY A 97 5.44 2.43 13.10
N SER A 98 5.63 3.64 13.63
CA SER A 98 4.60 4.31 14.44
C SER A 98 3.39 4.72 13.62
N ASP A 99 2.20 4.61 14.20
CA ASP A 99 0.95 5.08 13.59
C ASP A 99 0.95 6.59 13.31
N VAL A 100 0.28 7.00 12.22
CA VAL A 100 0.14 8.41 11.87
C VAL A 100 -1.03 9.01 12.64
N PHE A 101 -0.77 10.00 13.49
CA PHE A 101 -1.81 10.80 14.13
C PHE A 101 -2.23 11.97 13.24
N ALA A 102 -3.51 12.32 13.27
CA ALA A 102 -4.10 13.34 12.40
C ALA A 102 -3.39 14.71 12.49
N LYS A 103 -2.92 15.10 13.69
CA LYS A 103 -2.14 16.35 13.88
C LYS A 103 -0.83 16.43 13.08
N TYR A 104 -0.29 15.29 12.64
CA TYR A 104 0.95 15.23 11.87
C TYR A 104 0.70 15.07 10.37
N VAL A 105 -0.57 14.97 9.94
CA VAL A 105 -0.90 14.97 8.51
C VAL A 105 -0.83 16.40 7.99
N VAL A 106 0.05 16.63 7.02
CA VAL A 106 0.21 17.91 6.33
C VAL A 106 -0.81 18.04 5.21
N ASP A 107 -1.01 16.95 4.46
CA ASP A 107 -2.01 16.86 3.40
C ASP A 107 -2.31 15.38 3.10
N ALA A 108 -3.42 15.10 2.42
CA ALA A 108 -3.78 13.76 2.00
C ALA A 108 -4.59 13.80 0.70
N ASP A 109 -4.55 12.70 -0.06
CA ASP A 109 -5.49 12.51 -1.19
C ASP A 109 -6.93 12.56 -0.65
N PRO A 110 -7.74 13.56 -1.04
CA PRO A 110 -9.08 13.78 -0.47
C PRO A 110 -10.04 12.62 -0.74
N GLU A 111 -9.75 11.79 -1.72
CA GLU A 111 -10.59 10.67 -2.12
C GLU A 111 -10.30 9.37 -1.35
N ILE A 112 -9.32 9.37 -0.44
CA ILE A 112 -9.05 8.23 0.45
C ILE A 112 -10.30 7.93 1.28
N ARG A 113 -10.67 6.66 1.35
CA ARG A 113 -11.74 6.15 2.21
C ARG A 113 -11.17 5.39 3.41
N PRO A 114 -11.87 5.40 4.56
CA PRO A 114 -11.51 4.58 5.69
C PRO A 114 -11.36 3.11 5.31
N GLY A 115 -10.27 2.50 5.74
CA GLY A 115 -9.93 1.11 5.50
C GLY A 115 -9.16 0.82 4.22
N GLU A 116 -8.92 1.83 3.36
CA GLU A 116 -8.08 1.66 2.19
C GLU A 116 -6.60 1.50 2.54
N GLU A 117 -5.88 0.90 1.60
CA GLU A 117 -4.43 0.84 1.65
C GLU A 117 -3.85 2.19 1.26
N VAL A 118 -3.00 2.75 2.10
CA VAL A 118 -2.41 4.08 1.87
C VAL A 118 -0.90 4.04 1.93
N ILE A 119 -0.30 4.96 1.17
CA ILE A 119 1.14 5.17 1.04
C ILE A 119 1.48 6.44 1.81
N ILE A 120 2.35 6.34 2.79
CA ILE A 120 2.77 7.51 3.57
C ILE A 120 4.02 8.10 2.93
N ILE A 121 3.98 9.40 2.68
CA ILE A 121 5.09 10.17 2.10
C ILE A 121 5.56 11.28 3.06
N ASN A 122 6.84 11.60 3.00
CA ASN A 122 7.39 12.78 3.68
C ASN A 122 7.17 14.07 2.85
N ASN A 123 7.67 15.21 3.35
CA ASN A 123 7.57 16.49 2.65
C ASN A 123 8.31 16.53 1.30
N ASN A 124 9.34 15.69 1.10
CA ASN A 124 10.06 15.54 -0.16
C ASN A 124 9.29 14.69 -1.19
N GLY A 125 8.16 14.10 -0.82
CA GLY A 125 7.39 13.20 -1.67
C GLY A 125 7.92 11.77 -1.72
N GLU A 126 8.82 11.41 -0.80
CA GLU A 126 9.43 10.08 -0.74
C GLU A 126 8.52 9.12 0.04
N VAL A 127 8.38 7.88 -0.44
CA VAL A 127 7.60 6.84 0.24
C VAL A 127 8.37 6.30 1.45
N ILE A 128 7.82 6.54 2.63
CA ILE A 128 8.45 6.21 3.92
C ILE A 128 7.76 5.07 4.67
N ALA A 129 6.46 4.84 4.43
CA ALA A 129 5.72 3.76 5.07
C ALA A 129 4.45 3.39 4.29
N VAL A 130 3.82 2.29 4.72
CA VAL A 130 2.51 1.83 4.23
C VAL A 130 1.59 1.49 5.40
N GLY A 131 0.30 1.71 5.20
CA GLY A 131 -0.67 1.52 6.27
C GLY A 131 -2.10 1.35 5.78
N LYS A 132 -2.99 1.22 6.76
CA LYS A 132 -4.43 1.21 6.54
C LYS A 132 -5.03 2.51 7.03
N SER A 133 -5.79 3.17 6.17
CA SER A 133 -6.49 4.39 6.55
C SER A 133 -7.52 4.13 7.66
N VAL A 134 -7.56 5.00 8.67
CA VAL A 134 -8.62 5.05 9.69
C VAL A 134 -9.63 6.14 9.37
N LEU A 135 -9.16 7.25 8.82
CA LEU A 135 -9.95 8.41 8.42
C LEU A 135 -10.11 8.47 6.90
N SER A 136 -11.07 9.22 6.41
CA SER A 136 -11.09 9.66 5.01
C SER A 136 -10.00 10.71 4.76
N GLY A 137 -9.61 10.90 3.49
CA GLY A 137 -8.64 11.93 3.11
C GLY A 137 -9.06 13.32 3.55
N MET A 138 -10.36 13.64 3.42
CA MET A 138 -10.92 14.89 3.91
C MET A 138 -10.80 15.02 5.44
N GLU A 139 -11.19 14.01 6.21
CA GLU A 139 -11.06 14.03 7.67
C GLU A 139 -9.60 14.20 8.12
N MET A 140 -8.65 13.56 7.44
CA MET A 140 -7.21 13.73 7.76
C MET A 140 -6.74 15.17 7.62
N LYS A 141 -7.31 15.94 6.70
CA LYS A 141 -6.97 17.36 6.48
C LYS A 141 -7.58 18.30 7.53
N PHE A 142 -8.66 17.90 8.18
CA PHE A 142 -9.37 18.75 9.15
C PHE A 142 -9.12 18.37 10.61
N PHE A 143 -8.89 17.09 10.89
CA PHE A 143 -8.76 16.62 12.27
C PHE A 143 -7.36 16.87 12.81
N SER A 144 -7.29 17.36 14.06
CA SER A 144 -6.04 17.56 14.80
C SER A 144 -5.82 16.52 15.90
N ARG A 145 -6.67 15.49 15.99
CA ARG A 145 -6.62 14.45 17.04
C ARG A 145 -7.05 13.10 16.48
N GLY A 146 -6.57 12.04 17.12
CA GLY A 146 -6.86 10.65 16.73
C GLY A 146 -5.83 10.08 15.74
N VAL A 147 -5.93 8.77 15.52
CA VAL A 147 -5.10 8.05 14.54
C VAL A 147 -5.72 8.23 13.16
N ALA A 148 -4.93 8.72 12.21
CA ALA A 148 -5.29 8.87 10.80
C ALA A 148 -4.98 7.59 10.01
N VAL A 149 -3.81 6.99 10.24
CA VAL A 149 -3.37 5.78 9.55
C VAL A 149 -2.76 4.81 10.55
N LYS A 150 -3.20 3.55 10.49
CA LYS A 150 -2.51 2.45 11.18
C LYS A 150 -1.37 1.95 10.31
N VAL A 151 -0.13 2.22 10.72
CA VAL A 151 1.05 1.81 9.95
C VAL A 151 1.24 0.31 10.12
N ARG A 152 1.56 -0.35 9.01
CA ARG A 152 1.82 -1.80 9.00
C ARG A 152 3.27 -2.14 8.68
N ARG A 153 3.94 -1.25 7.94
CA ARG A 153 5.37 -1.36 7.70
C ARG A 153 5.99 0.00 7.50
N GLY A 154 7.00 0.31 8.30
CA GLY A 154 7.86 1.47 8.14
C GLY A 154 9.08 1.15 7.26
N GLY A 155 9.68 2.17 6.64
CA GLY A 155 10.85 1.99 5.78
C GLY A 155 12.14 1.59 6.50
N GLY A 156 12.22 1.85 7.81
CA GLY A 156 13.31 1.43 8.68
C GLY A 156 13.16 0.02 9.26
N GLU A 157 11.99 -0.62 9.10
CA GLU A 157 11.73 -1.96 9.62
C GLU A 157 12.34 -3.05 8.72
N LYS A 158 13.36 -3.74 9.24
CA LYS A 158 13.97 -4.93 8.61
C LYS A 158 12.95 -6.06 8.40
#